data_AF-A0A8C4NCM0-F1
#
_entry.id   AF-A0A8C4NCM0-F1
#
_cell.length_a   1.000
_cell.length_b   1.000
_cell.length_c   1.000
_cell.angle_alpha   90.00
_cell.angle_beta   90.00
_cell.angle_gamma   90.00
#
_symmetry.space_group_name_H-M   'P 1'
#
loop_
_entity.id
_entity.type
_entity.pdbx_description
1 polymer ?
#
loop_
_entity_poly.entity_id
_entity_poly.type
_entity_poly.pdbx_seq_one_letter_code
_entity_poly.pdbx_strand_id
1 'polypeptide(L)'
;MAAYKVKQDMPPPGGYGPIDFHRNLPRRGLPGVGVFAIGIGVMAFGQWKIASWNWERKILRMLRKNLEEEAVVMKDVPGWKLGENMFHSDRWHIPISGEVFNLRDKKQQTREIFGYVFSL
;
A
#
# COMPACT_ATOMS: atom_id res chain seq x y z
N MET A 1 -16.41 70.23 61.15
CA MET A 1 -15.76 69.87 59.88
C MET A 1 -16.60 68.78 59.22
N ALA A 2 -17.13 69.00 58.02
CA ALA A 2 -17.97 68.01 57.33
C ALA A 2 -17.08 66.89 56.77
N ALA A 3 -17.34 65.64 57.14
CA ALA A 3 -16.58 64.49 56.68
C ALA A 3 -16.90 64.21 55.20
N TYR A 4 -15.89 64.19 54.33
CA TYR A 4 -16.08 63.80 52.94
C TYR A 4 -16.33 62.29 52.86
N LYS A 5 -17.39 61.88 52.17
CA LYS A 5 -17.75 60.47 52.02
C LYS A 5 -16.99 59.88 50.83
N VAL A 6 -15.90 59.17 51.10
CA VAL A 6 -15.18 58.39 50.09
C VAL A 6 -16.10 57.29 49.58
N LYS A 7 -16.36 57.25 48.27
CA LYS A 7 -16.94 56.06 47.64
C LYS A 7 -15.79 55.09 47.37
N GLN A 8 -15.55 54.22 48.32
CA GLN A 8 -14.56 53.16 48.19
C GLN A 8 -15.15 52.05 47.32
N ASP A 9 -14.41 51.61 46.30
CA ASP A 9 -14.81 50.47 45.49
C ASP A 9 -14.72 49.21 46.35
N MET A 10 -15.90 48.68 46.67
CA MET A 10 -16.08 47.49 47.49
C MET A 10 -16.55 46.34 46.58
N PRO A 11 -16.19 45.08 46.90
CA PRO A 11 -16.77 43.94 46.18
C PRO A 11 -18.30 43.98 46.30
N PRO A 12 -19.02 43.48 45.30
CA PRO A 12 -20.47 43.52 45.30
C PRO A 12 -21.03 42.78 46.53
N PRO A 13 -22.16 43.24 47.11
CA PRO A 13 -22.83 42.53 48.19
C PRO A 13 -23.30 41.16 47.67
N GLY A 14 -22.54 40.10 47.98
CA GLY A 14 -22.69 38.76 47.40
C GLY A 14 -21.38 38.11 46.93
N GLY A 15 -20.29 38.89 46.85
CA GLY A 15 -18.97 38.39 46.44
C GLY A 15 -18.83 38.18 44.94
N TYR A 16 -17.64 37.75 44.51
CA TYR A 16 -17.38 37.35 43.12
C TYR A 16 -17.83 35.92 42.87
N GLY A 17 -18.22 35.60 41.64
CA GLY A 17 -18.54 34.23 41.24
C GLY A 17 -17.35 33.28 41.42
N PRO A 18 -17.60 31.95 41.49
CA PRO A 18 -16.55 30.98 41.64
C PRO A 18 -15.58 31.05 40.45
N ILE A 19 -14.29 31.17 40.76
CA ILE A 19 -13.21 31.15 39.77
C ILE A 19 -12.63 29.74 39.77
N ASP A 20 -12.71 29.06 38.63
CA ASP A 20 -12.11 27.74 38.47
C ASP A 20 -10.59 27.86 38.38
N PHE A 21 -9.91 27.68 39.52
CA PHE A 21 -8.45 27.70 39.61
C PHE A 21 -7.79 26.37 39.21
N HIS A 22 -8.60 25.34 38.89
CA HIS A 22 -8.12 24.02 38.50
C HIS A 22 -7.79 23.93 37.00
N ARG A 23 -6.71 23.21 36.67
CA ARG A 23 -6.33 22.95 35.27
C ARG A 23 -7.23 21.88 34.66
N ASN A 24 -8.19 22.29 33.83
CA ASN A 24 -9.07 21.39 33.07
C ASN A 24 -8.46 21.06 31.69
N LEU A 25 -7.55 20.07 31.65
CA LEU A 25 -6.93 19.63 30.39
C LEU A 25 -7.66 18.41 29.82
N PRO A 26 -8.41 18.55 28.70
CA PRO A 26 -9.08 17.41 28.08
C PRO A 26 -8.02 16.48 27.46
N ARG A 27 -8.12 15.18 27.72
CA ARG A 27 -7.34 14.18 26.98
C ARG A 27 -7.87 14.14 25.54
N ARG A 28 -7.08 14.65 24.60
CA ARG A 28 -7.41 14.71 23.16
C ARG A 28 -6.48 13.79 22.39
N GLY A 29 -7.01 13.16 21.34
CA GLY A 29 -6.26 12.31 20.40
C GLY A 29 -6.53 10.81 20.54
N LEU A 30 -5.95 10.04 19.62
CA LEU A 30 -6.02 8.59 19.64
C LEU A 30 -5.14 8.01 20.76
N PRO A 31 -5.54 6.90 21.39
CA PRO A 31 -4.69 6.21 22.35
C PRO A 31 -3.39 5.75 21.65
N GLY A 32 -2.28 5.65 22.39
CA GLY A 32 -0.96 5.34 21.81
C GLY A 32 -0.94 4.07 20.95
N VAL A 33 -1.64 3.02 21.38
CA VAL A 33 -1.81 1.78 20.60
C VAL A 33 -2.51 2.03 19.26
N GLY A 34 -3.48 2.95 19.22
CA GLY A 34 -4.19 3.31 17.99
C GLY A 34 -3.27 3.96 16.95
N VAL A 35 -2.34 4.80 17.39
CA VAL A 35 -1.34 5.41 16.50
C VAL A 35 -0.41 4.35 15.89
N PHE A 36 0.07 3.41 16.71
CA PHE A 36 0.91 2.31 16.22
C PHE A 36 0.18 1.36 15.27
N ALA A 37 -1.07 1.02 15.56
CA ALA A 37 -1.88 0.16 14.70
C ALA A 37 -2.08 0.80 13.31
N ILE A 38 -2.37 2.11 13.25
CA ILE A 38 -2.49 2.84 12.00
C ILE A 38 -1.14 2.85 11.25
N GLY A 39 -0.04 3.15 11.94
CA GLY A 39 1.29 3.16 11.35
C GLY A 39 1.67 1.82 10.72
N ILE A 40 1.48 0.72 11.45
CA ILE A 40 1.76 -0.64 10.97
C ILE A 40 0.83 -0.99 9.81
N GLY A 41 -0.45 -0.62 9.88
CA GLY A 41 -1.41 -0.88 8.81
C GLY A 41 -1.01 -0.20 7.49
N VAL A 42 -0.62 1.08 7.54
CA VAL A 42 -0.16 1.82 6.37
C VAL A 42 1.15 1.24 5.83
N MET A 43 2.08 0.88 6.70
CA MET A 43 3.36 0.27 6.28
C MET A 43 3.16 -1.09 5.62
N ALA A 44 2.37 -1.98 6.23
CA ALA A 44 2.08 -3.31 5.69
C ALA A 44 1.38 -3.22 4.34
N PHE A 45 0.39 -2.33 4.21
CA PHE A 45 -0.28 -2.07 2.95
C PHE A 45 0.68 -1.53 1.88
N GLY A 46 1.55 -0.58 2.24
CA GLY A 46 2.56 -0.04 1.33
C GLY A 46 3.52 -1.11 0.81
N GLN A 47 4.04 -1.95 1.70
CA GLN A 47 4.93 -3.06 1.35
C GLN A 47 4.23 -4.06 0.42
N TRP A 48 2.99 -4.44 0.72
CA TRP A 48 2.20 -5.33 -0.12
C TRP A 48 1.99 -4.75 -1.53
N LYS A 49 1.58 -3.49 -1.64
CA LYS A 49 1.38 -2.81 -2.92
C LYS A 49 2.67 -2.76 -3.75
N ILE A 50 3.80 -2.45 -3.13
CA ILE A 50 5.11 -2.41 -3.80
C ILE A 50 5.53 -3.81 -4.26
N ALA A 51 5.35 -4.83 -3.43
CA ALA A 51 5.68 -6.21 -3.77
C ALA A 51 4.84 -6.73 -4.95
N SER A 52 3.52 -6.53 -4.92
CA SER A 52 2.63 -6.87 -6.04
C SER A 52 3.05 -6.17 -7.34
N TRP A 53 3.32 -4.86 -7.27
CA TRP A 53 3.78 -4.09 -8.42
C TRP A 53 5.13 -4.58 -8.96
N ASN A 54 6.08 -4.91 -8.08
CA ASN A 54 7.37 -5.47 -8.49
C ASN A 54 7.23 -6.81 -9.20
N TRP A 55 6.30 -7.66 -8.73
CA TRP A 55 5.99 -8.94 -9.33
C TRP A 55 5.36 -8.79 -10.72
N GLU A 56 4.34 -7.94 -10.85
CA GLU A 56 3.71 -7.59 -12.13
C GLU A 56 4.75 -7.07 -13.14
N ARG A 57 5.61 -6.13 -12.73
CA ARG A 57 6.70 -5.62 -13.57
C ARG A 57 7.70 -6.71 -13.95
N LYS A 58 7.98 -7.68 -13.09
CA LYS A 58 8.85 -8.81 -13.42
C LYS A 58 8.21 -9.67 -14.51
N ILE A 59 6.92 -9.99 -14.37
CA ILE A 59 6.18 -10.81 -15.33
C ILE A 59 6.06 -10.14 -16.69
N LEU A 60 5.63 -8.88 -16.74
CA LEU A 60 5.49 -8.15 -18.00
C LEU A 60 6.81 -8.04 -18.75
N ARG A 61 7.92 -7.84 -18.03
CA ARG A 61 9.27 -7.85 -18.63
C ARG A 61 9.64 -9.22 -19.19
N MET A 62 9.21 -10.32 -18.57
CA MET A 62 9.46 -11.66 -19.08
C MET A 62 8.63 -11.95 -20.32
N LEU A 63 7.32 -11.67 -20.28
CA LEU A 63 6.44 -11.83 -21.44
C LEU A 63 6.88 -10.98 -22.63
N ARG A 64 7.36 -9.76 -22.38
CA ARG A 64 7.91 -8.91 -23.44
C ARG A 64 9.10 -9.56 -24.15
N LYS A 65 10.01 -10.18 -23.40
CA LYS A 65 11.17 -10.89 -23.97
C LYS A 65 10.73 -12.12 -24.76
N ASN A 66 9.79 -12.90 -24.22
CA ASN A 66 9.28 -14.07 -24.92
C ASN A 66 8.63 -13.66 -26.26
N LEU A 67 7.86 -12.58 -26.27
CA LEU A 67 7.27 -12.03 -27.50
C LEU A 67 8.34 -11.59 -28.52
N GLU A 68 9.43 -10.96 -28.07
CA GLU A 68 10.55 -10.56 -28.93
C GLU A 68 11.28 -11.77 -29.52
N GLU A 69 11.51 -12.81 -28.73
CA GLU A 69 12.12 -14.07 -29.19
C GLU A 69 11.21 -14.84 -30.14
N GLU A 70 9.91 -14.93 -29.83
CA GLU A 70 8.90 -15.54 -30.72
C GLU A 70 8.84 -14.83 -32.07
N ALA A 71 8.97 -13.51 -32.11
CA ALA A 71 9.00 -12.75 -33.37
C ALA A 71 10.20 -13.10 -34.25
N VAL A 72 11.36 -13.34 -33.63
CA VAL A 72 12.58 -13.74 -34.35
C VAL A 72 12.46 -15.17 -34.86
N VAL A 73 11.95 -16.09 -34.02
CA VAL A 73 11.85 -17.52 -34.36
C VAL A 73 10.75 -17.79 -35.39
N MET A 74 9.60 -17.11 -35.29
CA MET A 74 8.41 -17.38 -36.10
C MET A 74 8.31 -16.52 -37.37
N LYS A 75 9.32 -15.71 -37.68
CA LYS A 75 9.30 -14.78 -38.83
C LYS A 75 9.01 -15.44 -40.18
N ASP A 76 9.43 -16.69 -40.36
CA ASP A 76 9.38 -17.40 -41.65
C ASP A 76 8.16 -18.33 -41.77
N VAL A 77 7.31 -18.41 -40.74
CA VAL A 77 6.15 -19.32 -40.71
C VAL A 77 4.91 -18.63 -41.27
N PRO A 78 4.33 -19.09 -42.41
CA PRO A 78 3.18 -18.44 -43.00
C PRO A 78 1.93 -18.60 -42.13
N GLY A 79 1.19 -17.51 -41.92
CA GLY A 79 -0.06 -17.51 -41.15
C GLY A 79 0.10 -17.38 -39.63
N TRP A 80 1.32 -17.30 -39.11
CA TRP A 80 1.56 -17.08 -37.68
C TRP A 80 1.31 -15.62 -37.30
N LYS A 81 0.44 -15.38 -36.29
CA LYS A 81 0.20 -14.05 -35.73
C LYS A 81 0.92 -13.92 -34.39
N LEU A 82 1.80 -12.92 -34.29
CA LEU A 82 2.59 -12.67 -33.08
C LEU A 82 1.71 -12.19 -31.93
N GLY A 83 1.79 -12.84 -30.77
CA GLY A 83 1.10 -12.43 -29.55
C GLY A 83 -0.44 -12.47 -29.65
N GLU A 84 -0.99 -13.25 -30.56
CA GLU A 84 -2.44 -13.48 -30.61
C GLU A 84 -2.89 -14.19 -29.33
N ASN A 85 -3.89 -13.63 -28.65
CA ASN A 85 -4.42 -14.23 -27.44
C ASN A 85 -5.10 -15.55 -27.78
N MET A 86 -4.79 -16.62 -27.03
CA MET A 86 -5.46 -17.91 -27.18
C MET A 86 -6.95 -17.82 -26.80
N PHE A 87 -7.30 -16.88 -25.92
CA PHE A 87 -8.67 -16.69 -25.46
C PHE A 87 -9.43 -15.69 -26.32
N HIS A 88 -10.72 -15.94 -26.51
CA HIS A 88 -11.65 -15.05 -27.20
C HIS A 88 -11.97 -13.73 -26.45
N SER A 89 -11.30 -13.44 -25.33
CA SER A 89 -11.59 -12.27 -24.49
C SER A 89 -10.38 -11.33 -24.41
N ASP A 90 -10.66 -10.02 -24.36
CA ASP A 90 -9.64 -8.97 -24.22
C ASP A 90 -9.18 -8.77 -22.77
N ARG A 91 -9.62 -9.63 -21.85
CA ARG A 91 -9.24 -9.57 -20.44
C ARG A 91 -7.82 -10.08 -20.26
N TRP A 92 -7.06 -9.44 -19.37
CA TRP A 92 -5.78 -9.96 -18.90
C TRP A 92 -5.94 -11.28 -18.16
N HIS A 93 -5.28 -12.32 -18.66
CA HIS A 93 -5.18 -13.62 -17.98
C HIS A 93 -3.83 -13.74 -17.29
N ILE A 94 -3.82 -14.36 -16.11
CA ILE A 94 -2.58 -14.61 -15.38
C ILE A 94 -1.78 -15.62 -16.19
N PRO A 95 -0.53 -15.31 -16.59
CA PRO A 95 0.23 -16.19 -17.46
C PRO A 95 0.63 -17.47 -16.72
N ILE A 96 0.58 -18.59 -17.42
CA ILE A 96 0.94 -19.88 -16.87
C ILE A 96 2.47 -19.95 -16.73
N SER A 97 2.98 -20.72 -15.75
CA SER A 97 4.42 -20.90 -15.57
C SER A 97 5.13 -21.38 -16.84
N GLY A 98 4.46 -22.21 -17.65
CA GLY A 98 4.90 -22.56 -19.00
C GLY A 98 5.13 -21.32 -19.85
N GLU A 99 4.09 -20.53 -20.14
CA GLU A 99 4.18 -19.32 -20.98
C GLU A 99 5.29 -18.35 -20.55
N VAL A 100 5.50 -18.20 -19.24
CA VAL A 100 6.54 -17.31 -18.71
C VAL A 100 7.95 -17.88 -18.88
N PHE A 101 8.14 -19.20 -18.65
CA PHE A 101 9.47 -19.81 -18.55
C PHE A 101 9.86 -20.71 -19.75
N ASN A 102 9.00 -20.88 -20.76
CA ASN A 102 9.17 -21.81 -21.89
C ASN A 102 10.52 -21.72 -22.62
N LEU A 103 11.06 -20.52 -22.80
CA LEU A 103 12.30 -20.29 -23.58
C LEU A 103 13.58 -20.43 -22.74
N ARG A 104 13.45 -20.65 -21.42
CA ARG A 104 14.60 -20.80 -20.52
C ARG A 104 15.16 -22.22 -20.53
N ASP A 105 16.36 -22.35 -19.98
CA ASP A 105 16.96 -23.66 -19.72
C ASP A 105 16.06 -24.52 -18.80
N LYS A 106 15.97 -25.82 -19.10
CA LYS A 106 15.09 -26.77 -18.39
C LYS A 106 15.40 -26.84 -16.91
N LYS A 107 16.67 -26.72 -16.52
CA LYS A 107 17.07 -26.69 -15.10
C LYS A 107 16.48 -25.49 -14.38
N GLN A 108 16.43 -24.33 -15.04
CA GLN A 108 15.82 -23.12 -14.48
C GLN A 108 14.29 -23.28 -14.39
N GLN A 109 13.65 -23.85 -15.41
CA GLN A 109 12.22 -24.14 -15.39
C GLN A 109 11.83 -25.03 -14.21
N THR A 110 12.51 -26.18 -14.03
CA THR A 110 12.22 -27.11 -12.94
C THR A 110 12.39 -26.44 -11.57
N ARG A 111 13.42 -25.61 -11.42
CA ARG A 111 13.65 -24.85 -10.18
C ARG A 111 12.55 -23.84 -9.91
N GLU A 112 12.08 -23.11 -10.92
CA GLU A 112 11.04 -22.09 -10.72
C GLU A 112 9.67 -22.72 -10.49
N ILE A 113 9.36 -23.82 -11.19
CA ILE A 113 8.05 -24.50 -11.10
C ILE A 113 7.95 -25.33 -9.82
N PHE A 114 8.96 -26.13 -9.52
CA PHE A 114 8.91 -27.11 -8.43
C PHE A 114 9.89 -26.80 -7.29
N GLY A 115 10.64 -25.71 -7.36
CA GLY A 115 11.67 -25.40 -6.35
C GLY A 115 11.09 -25.33 -4.94
N TYR A 116 9.87 -24.83 -4.79
CA TYR A 116 9.18 -24.83 -3.49
C TYR A 116 8.88 -26.25 -2.98
N VAL A 117 8.42 -27.15 -3.87
CA VAL A 117 8.07 -28.53 -3.53
C VAL A 117 9.30 -29.36 -3.18
N PHE A 118 10.39 -29.18 -3.92
CA PHE A 118 11.64 -29.93 -3.73
C PHE A 118 12.60 -29.31 -2.69
N SER A 119 12.23 -28.17 -2.09
CA SER A 119 13.03 -27.51 -1.04
C SER A 119 12.63 -27.88 0.40
N LEU A 120 11.56 -28.66 0.56
CA LEU A 120 11.11 -29.26 1.82
C LEU A 120 11.70 -30.67 1.95
#